data_AF-A0A2V8TS53-F1
#
_entry.id   AF-A0A2V8TS53-F1
#
_cell.length_a   1.000
_cell.length_b   1.000
_cell.length_c   1.000
_cell.angle_alpha   90.00
_cell.angle_beta   90.00
_cell.angle_gamma   90.00
#
_symmetry.space_group_name_H-M   'P 1'
#
loop_
_entity.id
_entity.type
_entity.pdbx_description
1 polymer ?
#
loop_
_entity_poly.entity_id
_entity_poly.type
_entity_poly.pdbx_seq_one_letter_code
_entity_poly.pdbx_strand_id
1 'polypeptide(L)'
;MGVLSRPAGTTPWPAITALAAALGGCGPGTQALHVLPGAGTERLQPIYDFSVTYPGAQIIVSGLTYTGIDLDLEVTFDEASLRDDDPEFEAEARVVSVLAGGAPQAFEAPPSMAIRGSLAGGVLATGQFGMIRVGNAGLVPDLTGVVQDGGRQVSGAATLYGIADPGTFAAVKRRRYLVAGTDAQGPIGKVAVITVRYGDRFTTDSDVEVISSDPVARVEDARPFIVNRFTFDNVQGLDPLDSFTTLFEHSTGSLSNPHDLVVLPAGPGATGGGAAGLAFVTRYGAAFNDVAVMDLAAGTIVDRIDLTPYARNHDHLPRADQALLHDGLVYVTMEDADASFTEFMNGRIAVIDPVQRRVIDVIDLSGQNPFESLLYSDATGFIYVGLAGLFPGLNRPAPVLSGGIETIDPATRTARGVLVDDDALGGNVTAVAVQSASRGYCVVSDATFHNYVKAFDPSTGAVLGTVFDSADEIATIELDGDGYLLVADTSFFEPRVLIFNAESGAPVTALAARLPPFSFAVLTRSLP
;
A
#
# COMPACT_ATOMS: atom_id res chain seq x y z
N MET A 1 65.87 -34.16 2.64
CA MET A 1 66.52 -33.16 3.52
C MET A 1 65.45 -32.14 3.86
N GLY A 2 65.05 -31.79 5.07
CA GLY A 2 65.39 -32.11 6.45
C GLY A 2 64.48 -31.18 7.28
N VAL A 3 63.91 -31.73 8.35
CA VAL A 3 62.79 -31.21 9.17
C VAL A 3 63.21 -30.08 10.13
N LEU A 4 62.24 -29.24 10.57
CA LEU A 4 62.00 -28.65 11.93
C LEU A 4 61.38 -27.24 11.81
N SER A 5 60.43 -26.71 12.59
CA SER A 5 59.43 -27.18 13.58
C SER A 5 58.63 -25.93 14.04
N ARG A 6 57.35 -26.09 14.42
CA ARG A 6 56.46 -25.04 15.02
C ARG A 6 56.90 -24.65 16.45
N PRO A 7 56.32 -23.59 17.05
CA PRO A 7 55.26 -23.84 18.04
C PRO A 7 54.02 -22.92 17.94
N ALA A 8 52.97 -23.35 18.63
CA ALA A 8 51.61 -22.83 18.68
C ALA A 8 51.41 -21.77 19.79
N GLY A 9 50.30 -21.01 19.74
CA GLY A 9 49.77 -20.35 20.94
C GLY A 9 48.75 -19.21 20.70
N THR A 10 47.45 -19.57 20.79
CA THR A 10 46.32 -18.85 21.46
C THR A 10 45.85 -17.44 21.04
N THR A 11 44.53 -17.39 20.79
CA THR A 11 43.56 -16.28 20.57
C THR A 11 43.10 -15.60 21.90
N PRO A 12 42.10 -14.68 21.95
CA PRO A 12 42.17 -13.25 21.58
C PRO A 12 41.44 -12.28 22.59
N TRP A 13 41.26 -10.99 22.22
CA TRP A 13 40.43 -9.90 22.81
C TRP A 13 41.03 -9.07 23.96
N PRO A 14 40.70 -7.75 24.16
CA PRO A 14 39.42 -7.08 23.82
C PRO A 14 39.45 -5.68 23.18
N ALA A 15 38.39 -5.39 22.42
CA ALA A 15 37.43 -4.28 22.52
C ALA A 15 37.85 -2.84 22.96
N ILE A 16 37.39 -1.89 22.12
CA ILE A 16 36.68 -0.61 22.46
C ILE A 16 37.44 0.74 22.40
N THR A 17 36.79 1.66 21.65
CA THR A 17 36.75 3.15 21.65
C THR A 17 37.76 4.01 20.88
N ALA A 18 37.26 4.55 19.76
CA ALA A 18 37.08 5.98 19.41
C ALA A 18 38.18 7.01 19.72
N LEU A 19 38.63 7.76 18.70
CA LEU A 19 38.14 9.14 18.39
C LEU A 19 38.85 9.70 17.14
N ALA A 20 38.09 10.52 16.40
CA ALA A 20 38.33 11.23 15.15
C ALA A 20 39.63 12.05 15.03
N ALA A 21 40.15 12.22 13.80
CA ALA A 21 39.90 13.42 12.97
C ALA A 21 41.04 13.72 11.96
N ALA A 22 40.60 14.12 10.76
CA ALA A 22 41.21 15.11 9.86
C ALA A 22 42.48 14.73 9.07
N LEU A 23 42.27 14.34 7.80
CA LEU A 23 42.93 14.99 6.66
C LEU A 23 41.90 15.14 5.53
N GLY A 24 41.57 16.40 5.21
CA GLY A 24 40.66 16.77 4.14
C GLY A 24 41.30 16.65 2.77
N GLY A 25 40.51 16.20 1.80
CA GLY A 25 40.77 16.31 0.37
C GLY A 25 39.50 16.82 -0.30
N CYS A 26 39.60 18.00 -0.91
CA CYS A 26 38.52 18.67 -1.63
C CYS A 26 38.08 17.86 -2.86
N GLY A 27 36.83 17.41 -2.88
CA GLY A 27 36.07 17.07 -4.08
C GLY A 27 34.85 17.98 -4.19
N PRO A 28 34.21 18.13 -5.37
CA PRO A 28 32.95 18.86 -5.47
C PRO A 28 31.95 18.19 -4.52
N GLY A 29 31.36 18.99 -3.64
CA GLY A 29 30.60 18.50 -2.49
C GLY A 29 29.46 17.58 -2.91
N THR A 30 29.59 16.30 -2.60
CA THR A 30 28.44 15.44 -2.31
C THR A 30 27.70 16.12 -1.16
N GLN A 31 26.65 16.87 -1.48
CA GLN A 31 25.75 17.38 -0.47
C GLN A 31 25.24 16.16 0.30
N ALA A 32 25.38 16.20 1.63
CA ALA A 32 24.77 15.19 2.48
C ALA A 32 23.27 15.22 2.22
N LEU A 33 22.76 14.15 1.61
CA LEU A 33 21.33 13.94 1.42
C LEU A 33 20.70 13.89 2.81
N HIS A 34 19.72 14.76 3.06
CA HIS A 34 18.86 14.62 4.21
C HIS A 34 17.89 13.47 3.91
N VAL A 35 18.34 12.25 4.16
CA VAL A 35 17.49 11.06 4.09
C VAL A 35 16.48 11.18 5.23
N LEU A 36 15.26 11.63 4.90
CA LEU A 36 14.10 11.33 5.74
C LEU A 36 13.94 9.81 5.77
N PRO A 37 13.41 9.19 6.84
CA PRO A 37 12.90 7.83 6.71
C PRO A 37 11.99 7.83 5.47
N GLY A 38 12.19 6.86 4.56
CA GLY A 38 11.34 6.72 3.37
C GLY A 38 9.86 6.64 3.78
N ALA A 39 8.94 6.69 2.81
CA ALA A 39 7.52 6.50 3.13
C ALA A 39 7.42 5.22 3.98
N GLY A 40 7.03 5.38 5.24
CA GLY A 40 6.60 4.23 5.98
C GLY A 40 5.44 3.65 5.18
N THR A 41 5.35 2.33 5.10
CA THR A 41 4.14 1.63 4.69
C THR A 41 3.04 1.82 5.76
N GLU A 42 2.91 3.05 6.29
CA GLU A 42 2.00 3.46 7.32
C GLU A 42 0.62 3.42 6.71
N ARG A 43 -0.07 2.34 7.02
CA ARG A 43 -1.48 2.11 6.72
C ARG A 43 -2.28 2.36 7.99
N LEU A 44 -3.59 2.27 7.89
CA LEU A 44 -4.44 2.36 9.07
C LEU A 44 -4.04 1.34 10.12
N GLN A 45 -4.33 1.68 11.38
CA GLN A 45 -4.19 0.82 12.55
C GLN A 45 -4.50 -0.64 12.23
N PRO A 46 -3.65 -1.60 12.62
CA PRO A 46 -3.88 -3.01 12.36
C PRO A 46 -5.15 -3.50 13.08
N ILE A 47 -6.03 -4.17 12.34
CA ILE A 47 -7.26 -4.78 12.87
C ILE A 47 -7.17 -6.29 12.64
N TYR A 48 -7.50 -7.07 13.68
CA TYR A 48 -7.48 -8.53 13.63
C TYR A 48 -8.81 -9.10 14.08
N ASP A 49 -9.26 -10.13 13.37
CA ASP A 49 -10.39 -10.97 13.74
C ASP A 49 -9.88 -12.17 14.55
N PHE A 50 -10.19 -12.21 15.85
CA PHE A 50 -9.80 -13.28 16.78
C PHE A 50 -10.96 -14.26 16.96
N SER A 51 -10.69 -15.53 16.66
CA SER A 51 -11.55 -16.67 17.03
C SER A 51 -10.93 -17.38 18.22
N VAL A 52 -11.60 -17.35 19.37
CA VAL A 52 -11.13 -17.95 20.63
C VAL A 52 -12.07 -19.06 21.05
N THR A 53 -11.54 -20.24 21.36
CA THR A 53 -12.35 -21.42 21.72
C THR A 53 -11.86 -22.04 23.02
N TYR A 54 -12.78 -22.29 23.94
CA TYR A 54 -12.57 -22.97 25.23
C TYR A 54 -13.46 -24.22 25.29
N PRO A 55 -13.00 -25.38 24.77
CA PRO A 55 -13.88 -26.53 24.55
C PRO A 55 -14.36 -27.18 25.86
N GLY A 56 -13.55 -27.14 26.92
CA GLY A 56 -13.87 -27.70 28.23
C GLY A 56 -14.60 -26.75 29.17
N ALA A 57 -14.59 -25.45 28.89
CA ALA A 57 -15.12 -24.45 29.81
C ALA A 57 -16.63 -24.59 29.99
N GLN A 58 -17.09 -24.48 31.23
CA GLN A 58 -18.50 -24.57 31.57
C GLN A 58 -19.03 -23.27 32.15
N ILE A 59 -20.20 -22.86 31.66
CA ILE A 59 -20.95 -21.72 32.20
C ILE A 59 -22.41 -22.09 32.42
N ILE A 60 -23.05 -21.38 33.34
CA ILE A 60 -24.49 -21.53 33.60
C ILE A 60 -25.21 -20.27 33.12
N VAL A 61 -26.10 -20.45 32.15
CA VAL A 61 -26.96 -19.38 31.62
C VAL A 61 -28.41 -19.79 31.81
N SER A 62 -29.17 -18.98 32.54
CA SER A 62 -30.59 -19.25 32.84
C SER A 62 -30.85 -20.64 33.44
N GLY A 63 -29.92 -21.14 34.27
CA GLY A 63 -30.03 -22.44 34.94
C GLY A 63 -29.63 -23.64 34.10
N LEU A 64 -29.23 -23.45 32.84
CA LEU A 64 -28.69 -24.49 31.97
C LEU A 64 -27.18 -24.44 31.94
N THR A 65 -26.53 -25.61 32.04
CA THR A 65 -25.08 -25.72 31.90
C THR A 65 -24.73 -25.89 30.43
N TYR A 66 -23.85 -25.02 29.94
CA TYR A 66 -23.25 -25.11 28.62
C TYR A 66 -21.79 -25.54 28.80
N THR A 67 -21.33 -26.44 27.93
CA THR A 67 -19.91 -26.84 27.84
C THR A 67 -19.38 -26.42 26.49
N GLY A 68 -18.21 -25.78 26.48
CA GLY A 68 -17.65 -25.14 25.29
C GLY A 68 -18.08 -23.67 25.22
N ILE A 69 -17.11 -22.78 25.05
CA ILE A 69 -17.32 -21.34 24.85
C ILE A 69 -16.50 -20.91 23.64
N ASP A 70 -17.12 -20.20 22.71
CA ASP A 70 -16.43 -19.54 21.60
C ASP A 70 -16.64 -18.03 21.69
N LEU A 71 -15.57 -17.27 21.54
CA LEU A 71 -15.57 -15.82 21.46
C LEU A 71 -15.08 -15.40 20.08
N ASP A 72 -15.83 -14.50 19.46
CA ASP A 72 -15.40 -13.78 18.28
C ASP A 72 -15.09 -12.34 18.68
N LEU A 73 -13.84 -11.92 18.52
CA LEU A 73 -13.36 -10.61 18.93
C LEU A 73 -12.75 -9.87 17.72
N GLU A 74 -12.97 -8.58 17.69
CA GLU A 74 -12.23 -7.64 16.84
C GLU A 74 -11.21 -6.94 17.73
N VAL A 75 -9.94 -6.91 17.32
CA VAL A 75 -8.87 -6.24 18.05
C VAL A 75 -8.21 -5.21 17.15
N THR A 76 -8.21 -3.95 17.57
CA THR A 76 -7.53 -2.84 16.88
C THR A 76 -6.31 -2.43 17.68
N PHE A 77 -5.13 -2.50 17.08
CA PHE A 77 -3.88 -2.14 17.73
C PHE A 77 -3.59 -0.64 17.59
N ASP A 78 -3.12 -0.01 18.66
CA ASP A 78 -2.63 1.37 18.59
C ASP A 78 -1.27 1.37 17.88
N GLU A 79 -1.28 1.93 16.68
CA GLU A 79 -0.11 2.11 15.82
C GLU A 79 1.07 2.77 16.54
N ALA A 80 0.80 3.80 17.36
CA ALA A 80 1.86 4.55 18.03
C ALA A 80 2.62 3.72 19.08
N SER A 81 2.03 2.61 19.52
CA SER A 81 2.59 1.67 20.49
C SER A 81 3.33 0.48 19.86
N LEU A 82 3.09 0.19 18.57
CA LEU A 82 3.76 -0.91 17.86
C LEU A 82 5.16 -0.49 17.40
N ARG A 83 6.11 -0.42 18.34
CA ARG A 83 7.50 -0.02 18.07
C ARG A 83 8.46 -1.19 18.19
N ASP A 84 9.40 -1.30 17.26
CA ASP A 84 10.38 -2.40 17.24
C ASP A 84 11.26 -2.47 18.51
N ASP A 85 11.44 -1.35 19.21
CA ASP A 85 12.29 -1.22 20.39
C ASP A 85 11.52 -1.33 21.73
N ASP A 86 10.19 -1.28 21.69
CA ASP A 86 9.34 -1.41 22.87
C ASP A 86 8.42 -2.63 22.73
N PRO A 87 8.60 -3.67 23.55
CA PRO A 87 7.73 -4.83 23.47
C PRO A 87 6.30 -4.54 23.93
N GLU A 88 6.00 -3.44 24.63
CA GLU A 88 4.64 -3.15 25.10
C GLU A 88 3.76 -2.58 23.97
N PHE A 89 2.50 -3.02 23.90
CA PHE A 89 1.50 -2.45 22.99
C PHE A 89 0.20 -2.10 23.72
N GLU A 90 -0.50 -1.11 23.19
CA GLU A 90 -1.89 -0.82 23.53
C GLU A 90 -2.81 -1.27 22.38
N ALA A 91 -3.97 -1.83 22.72
CA ALA A 91 -4.99 -2.20 21.75
C ALA A 91 -6.39 -2.12 22.36
N GLU A 92 -7.40 -2.15 21.51
CA GLU A 92 -8.81 -2.16 21.89
C GLU A 92 -9.52 -3.40 21.34
N ALA A 93 -10.22 -4.12 22.20
CA ALA A 93 -11.00 -5.30 21.84
C ALA A 93 -12.49 -5.03 21.88
N ARG A 94 -13.20 -5.49 20.86
CA ARG A 94 -14.67 -5.48 20.78
C ARG A 94 -15.19 -6.90 20.62
N VAL A 95 -16.19 -7.27 21.42
CA VAL A 95 -16.86 -8.57 21.30
C VAL A 95 -17.85 -8.52 20.13
N VAL A 96 -17.65 -9.38 19.13
CA VAL A 96 -18.53 -9.50 17.97
C VAL A 96 -19.64 -10.50 18.27
N SER A 97 -19.28 -11.67 18.82
CA SER A 97 -20.27 -12.67 19.23
C SER A 97 -19.72 -13.62 20.31
N VAL A 98 -20.65 -14.28 21.01
CA VAL A 98 -20.35 -15.33 21.99
C VAL A 98 -21.23 -16.54 21.72
N LEU A 99 -20.63 -17.72 21.61
CA LEU A 99 -21.33 -19.00 21.60
C LEU A 99 -21.03 -19.76 22.90
N ALA A 100 -22.03 -20.47 23.42
CA ALA A 100 -21.85 -21.44 24.49
C ALA A 100 -22.54 -22.75 24.12
N GLY A 101 -21.84 -23.88 24.20
CA GLY A 101 -22.32 -25.17 23.70
C GLY A 101 -22.73 -25.14 22.22
N GLY A 102 -22.09 -24.28 21.41
CA GLY A 102 -22.41 -24.08 20.00
C GLY A 102 -23.65 -23.21 19.72
N ALA A 103 -24.31 -22.65 20.75
CA ALA A 103 -25.48 -21.80 20.60
C ALA A 103 -25.15 -20.33 20.89
N PRO A 104 -25.61 -19.37 20.07
CA PRO A 104 -25.45 -17.94 20.34
C PRO A 104 -26.01 -17.55 21.70
N GLN A 105 -25.23 -16.77 22.45
CA GLN A 105 -25.64 -16.24 23.75
C GLN A 105 -25.71 -14.71 23.71
N ALA A 106 -26.67 -14.15 24.44
CA ALA A 106 -26.62 -12.74 24.77
C ALA A 106 -25.45 -12.49 25.73
N PHE A 107 -24.77 -11.36 25.55
CA PHE A 107 -23.65 -10.96 26.39
C PHE A 107 -23.72 -9.46 26.72
N GLU A 108 -23.08 -9.08 27.82
CA GLU A 108 -22.83 -7.69 28.18
C GLU A 108 -21.32 -7.47 28.25
N ALA A 109 -20.82 -6.50 27.50
CA ALA A 109 -19.43 -6.06 27.53
C ALA A 109 -19.37 -4.55 27.28
N PRO A 110 -18.32 -3.85 27.74
CA PRO A 110 -18.05 -2.49 27.28
C PRO A 110 -17.97 -2.42 25.74
N PRO A 111 -18.33 -1.29 25.10
CA PRO A 111 -18.23 -1.13 23.65
C PRO A 111 -16.81 -1.37 23.10
N SER A 112 -15.81 -1.04 23.92
CA SER A 112 -14.39 -1.31 23.70
C SER A 112 -13.73 -1.69 25.03
N MET A 113 -12.80 -2.65 24.99
CA MET A 113 -12.05 -3.15 26.13
C MET A 113 -10.56 -2.96 25.88
N ALA A 114 -9.90 -2.15 26.71
CA ALA A 114 -8.47 -1.91 26.58
C ALA A 114 -7.66 -3.21 26.82
N ILE A 115 -6.66 -3.42 25.97
CA ILE A 115 -5.61 -4.41 26.07
C ILE A 115 -4.29 -3.67 26.28
N ARG A 116 -3.52 -4.13 27.25
CA ARG A 116 -2.11 -3.75 27.43
C ARG A 116 -1.30 -5.03 27.44
N GLY A 117 -0.64 -5.29 26.32
CA GLY A 117 0.03 -6.55 26.06
C GLY A 117 1.50 -6.36 25.75
N SER A 118 2.14 -7.43 25.32
CA SER A 118 3.47 -7.39 24.74
C SER A 118 3.57 -8.15 23.43
N LEU A 119 4.37 -7.62 22.51
CA LEU A 119 4.77 -8.22 21.25
C LEU A 119 6.30 -8.26 21.19
N ALA A 120 6.89 -9.43 21.49
CA ALA A 120 8.34 -9.57 21.56
C ALA A 120 8.79 -10.90 20.98
N GLY A 121 9.80 -10.87 20.10
CA GLY A 121 10.36 -12.08 19.48
C GLY A 121 9.32 -12.90 18.71
N GLY A 122 8.35 -12.22 18.08
CA GLY A 122 7.24 -12.85 17.37
C GLY A 122 6.20 -13.51 18.28
N VAL A 123 6.20 -13.23 19.59
CA VAL A 123 5.19 -13.69 20.53
C VAL A 123 4.31 -12.53 20.95
N LEU A 124 3.01 -12.67 20.75
CA LEU A 124 1.97 -11.77 21.22
C LEU A 124 1.39 -12.30 22.53
N ALA A 125 1.34 -11.47 23.56
CA ALA A 125 0.67 -11.73 24.83
C ALA A 125 -0.26 -10.56 25.16
N THR A 126 -1.56 -10.81 25.35
CA THR A 126 -2.52 -9.74 25.64
C THR A 126 -2.57 -9.38 27.12
N GLY A 127 -2.10 -10.28 28.00
CA GLY A 127 -2.49 -10.28 29.40
C GLY A 127 -4.00 -10.45 29.56
N GLN A 128 -4.49 -10.31 30.79
CA GLN A 128 -5.92 -10.33 31.08
C GLN A 128 -6.58 -9.03 30.60
N PHE A 129 -7.68 -9.15 29.86
CA PHE A 129 -8.44 -7.99 29.43
C PHE A 129 -9.95 -8.21 29.49
N GLY A 130 -10.67 -7.09 29.56
CA GLY A 130 -12.12 -7.06 29.50
C GLY A 130 -12.86 -7.62 30.72
N MET A 131 -14.17 -7.76 30.54
CA MET A 131 -15.10 -8.53 31.36
C MET A 131 -16.33 -8.75 30.49
N ILE A 132 -16.48 -9.95 29.94
CA ILE A 132 -17.61 -10.32 29.09
C ILE A 132 -18.59 -11.12 29.95
N ARG A 133 -19.79 -10.58 30.21
CA ARG A 133 -20.81 -11.27 30.98
C ARG A 133 -21.71 -12.07 30.06
N VAL A 134 -21.90 -13.35 30.37
CA VAL A 134 -22.83 -14.25 29.68
C VAL A 134 -23.75 -14.87 30.74
N GLY A 135 -24.95 -14.29 30.89
CA GLY A 135 -25.79 -14.56 32.05
C GLY A 135 -25.07 -14.20 33.35
N ASN A 136 -24.84 -15.19 34.21
CA ASN A 136 -24.13 -15.00 35.48
C ASN A 136 -22.62 -15.27 35.39
N ALA A 137 -22.13 -15.77 34.26
CA ALA A 137 -20.70 -16.02 34.06
C ALA A 137 -19.98 -14.72 33.66
N GLY A 138 -18.82 -14.47 34.25
CA GLY A 138 -17.89 -13.42 33.82
C GLY A 138 -16.68 -14.07 33.15
N LEU A 139 -16.39 -13.67 31.91
CA LEU A 139 -15.26 -14.17 31.13
C LEU A 139 -14.21 -13.06 31.05
N VAL A 140 -12.99 -13.35 31.51
CA VAL A 140 -11.83 -12.46 31.40
C VAL A 140 -10.75 -13.23 30.66
N PRO A 141 -10.61 -13.04 29.33
CA PRO A 141 -9.63 -13.72 28.50
C PRO A 141 -8.19 -13.27 28.77
N ASP A 142 -7.25 -14.19 28.55
CA ASP A 142 -5.81 -13.95 28.47
C ASP A 142 -5.23 -14.83 27.36
N LEU A 143 -4.64 -14.21 26.34
CA LEU A 143 -4.22 -14.86 25.09
C LEU A 143 -2.71 -14.72 24.91
N THR A 144 -2.04 -15.82 24.55
CA THR A 144 -0.62 -15.83 24.20
C THR A 144 -0.37 -16.69 22.97
N GLY A 145 0.19 -16.11 21.92
CA GLY A 145 0.39 -16.80 20.65
C GLY A 145 1.59 -16.31 19.85
N VAL A 146 1.88 -17.03 18.77
CA VAL A 146 3.02 -16.77 17.89
C VAL A 146 2.53 -16.10 16.62
N VAL A 147 3.20 -15.02 16.23
CA VAL A 147 3.02 -14.30 14.99
C VAL A 147 3.59 -15.11 13.82
N GLN A 148 2.82 -15.20 12.74
CA GLN A 148 3.06 -16.04 11.57
C GLN A 148 2.75 -15.25 10.30
N ASP A 149 3.20 -15.76 9.15
CA ASP A 149 2.91 -15.20 7.82
C ASP A 149 3.22 -13.69 7.70
N GLY A 150 4.40 -13.27 8.17
CA GLY A 150 4.82 -11.86 8.12
C GLY A 150 3.86 -10.94 8.89
N GLY A 151 3.40 -11.38 10.06
CA GLY A 151 2.48 -10.60 10.90
C GLY A 151 1.00 -10.90 10.65
N ARG A 152 0.62 -11.49 9.51
CA ARG A 152 -0.78 -11.61 9.10
C ARG A 152 -1.63 -12.51 10.00
N GLN A 153 -1.02 -13.49 10.65
CA GLN A 153 -1.72 -14.43 11.51
C GLN A 153 -1.05 -14.52 12.89
N VAL A 154 -1.85 -14.75 13.92
CA VAL A 154 -1.38 -15.08 15.26
C VAL A 154 -2.18 -16.28 15.76
N SER A 155 -1.54 -17.29 16.32
CA SER A 155 -2.26 -18.41 16.92
C SER A 155 -1.57 -18.90 18.19
N GLY A 156 -2.35 -19.40 19.14
CA GLY A 156 -1.80 -19.83 20.42
C GLY A 156 -2.81 -20.25 21.47
N ALA A 157 -2.36 -20.18 22.71
CA ALA A 157 -3.11 -20.58 23.88
C ALA A 157 -4.03 -19.45 24.36
N ALA A 158 -5.18 -19.83 24.88
CA ALA A 158 -6.14 -18.93 25.51
C ALA A 158 -6.49 -19.44 26.91
N THR A 159 -6.67 -18.55 27.88
CA THR A 159 -7.15 -18.89 29.22
C THR A 159 -8.24 -17.93 29.67
N LEU A 160 -9.09 -18.38 30.60
CA LEU A 160 -10.10 -17.56 31.25
C LEU A 160 -9.79 -17.47 32.74
N TYR A 161 -9.78 -16.27 33.29
CA TYR A 161 -9.59 -16.10 34.72
C TYR A 161 -10.64 -16.88 35.53
N GLY A 162 -10.18 -17.73 36.44
CA GLY A 162 -11.05 -18.52 37.32
C GLY A 162 -11.67 -19.77 36.67
N ILE A 163 -11.35 -20.09 35.41
CA ILE A 163 -11.77 -21.32 34.73
C ILE A 163 -10.51 -22.11 34.37
N ALA A 164 -10.42 -23.36 34.83
CA ALA A 164 -9.20 -24.17 34.71
C ALA A 164 -8.99 -24.75 33.30
N ASP A 165 -10.07 -24.94 32.54
CA ASP A 165 -9.99 -25.54 31.21
C ASP A 165 -9.34 -24.56 30.20
N PRO A 166 -8.22 -24.94 29.58
CA PRO A 166 -7.54 -24.09 28.62
C PRO A 166 -8.31 -24.03 27.29
N GLY A 167 -8.05 -22.98 26.53
CA GLY A 167 -8.53 -22.79 25.18
C GLY A 167 -7.39 -22.52 24.20
N THR A 168 -7.79 -22.22 22.97
CA THR A 168 -6.90 -21.80 21.88
C THR A 168 -7.50 -20.60 21.16
N PHE A 169 -6.66 -19.82 20.50
CA PHE A 169 -7.13 -18.79 19.59
C PHE A 169 -6.37 -18.80 18.27
N ALA A 170 -7.05 -18.30 17.24
CA ALA A 170 -6.47 -17.89 15.98
C ALA A 170 -6.94 -16.46 15.67
N ALA A 171 -6.01 -15.59 15.31
CA ALA A 171 -6.26 -14.23 14.90
C ALA A 171 -5.75 -14.05 13.48
N VAL A 172 -6.56 -13.43 12.62
CA VAL A 172 -6.19 -13.14 11.24
C VAL A 172 -6.38 -11.66 11.02
N LYS A 173 -5.40 -11.01 10.38
CA LYS A 173 -5.54 -9.62 9.97
C LYS A 173 -6.80 -9.45 9.12
N ARG A 174 -7.63 -8.49 9.50
CA ARG A 174 -8.73 -8.02 8.67
C ARG A 174 -8.15 -7.14 7.55
N ARG A 175 -8.45 -7.51 6.32
CA ARG A 175 -8.02 -6.74 5.14
C ARG A 175 -9.09 -5.73 4.78
N ARG A 176 -8.68 -4.51 4.42
CA ARG A 176 -9.58 -3.49 3.86
C ARG A 176 -8.99 -2.86 2.62
N TYR A 177 -9.81 -2.67 1.61
CA TYR A 177 -9.43 -2.04 0.34
C TYR A 177 -10.39 -0.89 0.05
N LEU A 178 -9.84 0.29 -0.18
CA LEU A 178 -10.57 1.41 -0.77
C LEU A 178 -10.62 1.16 -2.28
N VAL A 179 -11.81 1.24 -2.85
CA VAL A 179 -12.04 1.11 -4.29
C VAL A 179 -12.62 2.42 -4.79
N ALA A 180 -11.86 3.15 -5.61
CA ALA A 180 -12.37 4.32 -6.31
C ALA A 180 -13.00 3.86 -7.63
N GLY A 181 -14.32 3.98 -7.74
CA GLY A 181 -15.07 3.65 -8.95
C GLY A 181 -15.37 4.89 -9.78
N THR A 182 -15.25 4.76 -11.10
CA THR A 182 -15.53 5.80 -12.09
C THR A 182 -16.93 5.67 -12.68
N ASP A 183 -17.60 6.79 -12.92
CA ASP A 183 -18.73 6.86 -13.85
C ASP A 183 -18.27 7.59 -15.12
N ALA A 184 -17.89 6.85 -16.16
CA ALA A 184 -17.43 7.44 -17.42
C ALA A 184 -18.53 8.21 -18.19
N GLN A 185 -19.80 8.10 -17.78
CA GLN A 185 -20.92 8.82 -18.40
C GLN A 185 -21.41 10.02 -17.59
N GLY A 186 -21.04 10.08 -16.30
CA GLY A 186 -21.40 11.11 -15.36
C GLY A 186 -20.19 11.92 -14.88
N PRO A 187 -20.41 13.03 -14.17
CA PRO A 187 -19.30 13.83 -13.66
C PRO A 187 -18.67 13.22 -12.39
N ILE A 188 -19.34 12.28 -11.70
CA ILE A 188 -18.95 11.82 -10.35
C ILE A 188 -18.68 10.32 -10.30
N GLY A 189 -17.66 9.92 -9.56
CA GLY A 189 -17.41 8.55 -9.16
C GLY A 189 -17.91 8.26 -7.74
N LYS A 190 -17.62 7.05 -7.26
CA LYS A 190 -17.96 6.61 -5.90
C LYS A 190 -16.86 5.76 -5.28
N VAL A 191 -16.67 5.94 -3.97
CA VAL A 191 -15.87 5.04 -3.15
C VAL A 191 -16.69 3.82 -2.73
N ALA A 192 -16.07 2.65 -2.78
CA ALA A 192 -16.50 1.46 -2.07
C ALA A 192 -15.37 0.96 -1.15
N VAL A 193 -15.74 0.22 -0.10
CA VAL A 193 -14.77 -0.41 0.81
C VAL A 193 -15.03 -1.92 0.83
N ILE A 194 -14.04 -2.69 0.38
CA ILE A 194 -14.05 -4.14 0.52
C ILE A 194 -13.39 -4.50 1.84
N THR A 195 -14.03 -5.35 2.63
CA THR A 195 -13.48 -5.92 3.86
C THR A 195 -13.38 -7.44 3.73
N VAL A 196 -12.24 -8.00 4.15
CA VAL A 196 -12.03 -9.45 4.22
C VAL A 196 -11.79 -9.84 5.67
N ARG A 197 -12.75 -10.57 6.26
CA ARG A 197 -12.65 -11.12 7.61
C ARG A 197 -12.18 -12.56 7.58
N TYR A 198 -11.36 -12.97 8.56
CA TYR A 198 -10.78 -14.32 8.69
C TYR A 198 -10.04 -14.83 7.43
N GLY A 199 -9.68 -13.93 6.52
CA GLY A 199 -8.99 -14.26 5.27
C GLY A 199 -9.89 -14.64 4.09
N ASP A 200 -11.14 -15.02 4.32
CA ASP A 200 -12.01 -15.59 3.26
C ASP A 200 -13.45 -15.06 3.22
N ARG A 201 -13.86 -14.22 4.18
CA ARG A 201 -15.21 -13.63 4.21
C ARG A 201 -15.22 -12.22 3.66
N PHE A 202 -15.63 -12.09 2.41
CA PHE A 202 -15.67 -10.83 1.69
C PHE A 202 -17.01 -10.10 1.89
N THR A 203 -16.93 -8.81 2.18
CA THR A 203 -18.08 -7.89 2.18
C THR A 203 -17.70 -6.59 1.49
N THR A 204 -18.63 -6.00 0.75
CA THR A 204 -18.45 -4.71 0.09
C THR A 204 -19.45 -3.72 0.65
N ASP A 205 -18.95 -2.61 1.18
CA ASP A 205 -19.74 -1.41 1.44
C ASP A 205 -19.62 -0.49 0.23
N SER A 206 -20.74 -0.13 -0.39
CA SER A 206 -20.76 0.65 -1.63
C SER A 206 -21.28 2.05 -1.37
N ASP A 207 -20.88 3.02 -2.20
CA ASP A 207 -21.34 4.41 -2.14
C ASP A 207 -20.96 5.14 -0.86
N VAL A 208 -19.78 4.79 -0.35
CA VAL A 208 -19.24 5.30 0.90
C VAL A 208 -19.00 6.81 0.82
N GLU A 209 -18.48 7.29 -0.31
CA GLU A 209 -18.23 8.72 -0.53
C GLU A 209 -18.34 9.08 -2.03
N VAL A 210 -18.68 10.33 -2.33
CA VAL A 210 -18.65 10.94 -3.67
C VAL A 210 -17.23 11.39 -4.00
N ILE A 211 -16.80 11.07 -5.21
CA ILE A 211 -15.51 11.47 -5.77
C ILE A 211 -15.71 11.94 -7.21
N SER A 212 -14.63 12.37 -7.87
CA SER A 212 -14.64 12.67 -9.31
C SER A 212 -14.87 11.41 -10.16
N SER A 213 -15.29 11.62 -11.40
CA SER A 213 -15.37 10.56 -12.42
C SER A 213 -13.99 10.08 -12.90
N ASP A 214 -12.90 10.74 -12.51
CA ASP A 214 -11.54 10.32 -12.83
C ASP A 214 -10.68 10.32 -11.56
N PRO A 215 -10.87 9.32 -10.67
CA PRO A 215 -10.26 9.34 -9.35
C PRO A 215 -9.04 8.42 -9.24
N VAL A 216 -8.04 8.84 -8.48
CA VAL A 216 -6.94 7.96 -8.06
C VAL A 216 -6.95 7.83 -6.54
N ALA A 217 -6.97 6.58 -6.03
CA ALA A 217 -6.96 6.30 -4.60
C ALA A 217 -5.52 6.15 -4.09
N ARG A 218 -5.24 6.70 -2.92
CA ARG A 218 -3.95 6.59 -2.23
C ARG A 218 -4.13 6.39 -0.74
N VAL A 219 -3.12 5.77 -0.12
CA VAL A 219 -2.94 5.76 1.33
C VAL A 219 -1.53 6.22 1.61
N GLU A 220 -1.41 7.36 2.29
CA GLU A 220 -0.14 8.02 2.56
C GLU A 220 -0.13 8.46 4.02
N ASP A 221 0.96 8.21 4.75
CA ASP A 221 1.07 8.61 6.17
C ASP A 221 -0.17 8.18 6.99
N ALA A 222 -0.54 6.90 6.85
CA ALA A 222 -1.71 6.25 7.44
C ALA A 222 -3.07 6.95 7.15
N ARG A 223 -3.18 7.71 6.05
CA ARG A 223 -4.40 8.44 5.70
C ARG A 223 -4.87 8.10 4.29
N PRO A 224 -6.16 7.78 4.10
CA PRO A 224 -6.73 7.56 2.77
C PRO A 224 -7.02 8.89 2.06
N PHE A 225 -6.64 8.96 0.80
CA PHE A 225 -6.86 10.09 -0.08
C PHE A 225 -7.50 9.68 -1.41
N ILE A 226 -8.20 10.62 -2.02
CA ILE A 226 -8.59 10.57 -3.42
C ILE A 226 -7.98 11.77 -4.12
N VAL A 227 -7.20 11.52 -5.16
CA VAL A 227 -6.77 12.52 -6.13
C VAL A 227 -7.86 12.62 -7.18
N ASN A 228 -8.60 13.71 -7.17
CA ASN A 228 -9.69 13.94 -8.10
C ASN A 228 -9.14 14.66 -9.33
N ARG A 229 -8.95 13.88 -10.40
CA ARG A 229 -8.36 14.35 -11.64
C ARG A 229 -9.41 15.08 -12.47
N PHE A 230 -8.98 15.60 -13.61
CA PHE A 230 -9.79 16.18 -14.67
C PHE A 230 -10.95 17.09 -14.23
N THR A 231 -10.74 18.40 -14.23
CA THR A 231 -11.73 19.46 -13.93
C THR A 231 -12.24 19.53 -12.49
N PHE A 232 -12.07 18.47 -11.69
CA PHE A 232 -12.23 18.53 -10.23
C PHE A 232 -11.01 19.16 -9.58
N ASP A 233 -9.82 18.76 -10.05
CA ASP A 233 -8.54 19.39 -9.76
C ASP A 233 -8.28 19.58 -8.26
N ASN A 234 -8.50 18.54 -7.46
CA ASN A 234 -8.37 18.60 -6.01
C ASN A 234 -7.81 17.30 -5.40
N VAL A 235 -7.36 17.41 -4.15
CA VAL A 235 -7.06 16.29 -3.28
C VAL A 235 -8.12 16.25 -2.18
N GLN A 236 -8.73 15.09 -1.98
CA GLN A 236 -9.75 14.83 -0.99
C GLN A 236 -9.19 13.87 0.08
N GLY A 237 -9.17 14.30 1.34
CA GLY A 237 -8.80 13.44 2.47
C GLY A 237 -10.03 12.79 3.07
N LEU A 238 -9.97 11.48 3.36
CA LEU A 238 -11.09 10.72 3.92
C LEU A 238 -10.85 10.34 5.39
N ASP A 239 -11.91 10.25 6.19
CA ASP A 239 -11.84 9.83 7.60
C ASP A 239 -12.00 8.30 7.75
N PRO A 240 -10.93 7.54 7.97
CA PRO A 240 -11.05 6.09 8.14
C PRO A 240 -11.82 5.65 9.41
N LEU A 241 -12.06 6.57 10.36
CA LEU A 241 -12.81 6.34 11.61
C LEU A 241 -14.28 6.73 11.50
N ASP A 242 -14.63 7.62 10.57
CA ASP A 242 -16.02 8.04 10.30
C ASP A 242 -16.49 7.57 8.93
N SER A 243 -16.47 6.25 8.71
CA SER A 243 -16.99 5.61 7.50
C SER A 243 -16.41 6.19 6.18
N PHE A 244 -15.17 6.68 6.18
CA PHE A 244 -14.49 7.28 5.03
C PHE A 244 -15.20 8.52 4.45
N THR A 245 -15.92 9.27 5.29
CA THR A 245 -16.45 10.58 4.91
C THR A 245 -15.33 11.58 4.62
N THR A 246 -15.61 12.57 3.80
CA THR A 246 -14.65 13.62 3.45
C THR A 246 -14.28 14.49 4.65
N LEU A 247 -13.01 14.49 5.03
CA LEU A 247 -12.44 15.41 6.02
C LEU A 247 -12.17 16.79 5.42
N PHE A 248 -11.60 16.81 4.22
CA PHE A 248 -11.29 18.02 3.49
C PHE A 248 -11.21 17.76 1.99
N GLU A 249 -11.35 18.84 1.23
CA GLU A 249 -11.10 18.87 -0.21
C GLU A 249 -10.31 20.14 -0.53
N HIS A 250 -9.10 19.97 -1.08
CA HIS A 250 -8.17 21.07 -1.33
C HIS A 250 -7.86 21.18 -2.82
N SER A 251 -8.10 22.35 -3.40
CA SER A 251 -7.81 22.59 -4.81
C SER A 251 -6.30 22.57 -5.10
N THR A 252 -5.94 21.94 -6.21
CA THR A 252 -4.58 21.91 -6.77
C THR A 252 -4.38 22.97 -7.88
N GLY A 253 -5.45 23.71 -8.19
CA GLY A 253 -5.53 24.75 -9.21
C GLY A 253 -6.44 24.35 -10.36
N SER A 254 -7.24 25.28 -10.89
CA SER A 254 -8.15 24.97 -12.00
C SER A 254 -7.39 24.47 -13.24
N LEU A 255 -7.89 23.37 -13.82
CA LEU A 255 -7.31 22.63 -14.94
C LEU A 255 -5.91 22.08 -14.66
N SER A 256 -5.56 21.88 -13.39
CA SER A 256 -4.26 21.31 -13.02
C SER A 256 -4.16 19.83 -13.29
N ASN A 257 -5.29 19.13 -13.32
CA ASN A 257 -5.38 17.69 -13.56
C ASN A 257 -4.33 16.94 -12.70
N PRO A 258 -4.47 16.95 -11.37
CA PRO A 258 -3.52 16.26 -10.51
C PRO A 258 -3.59 14.76 -10.82
N HIS A 259 -2.46 14.07 -10.90
CA HIS A 259 -2.46 12.63 -11.22
C HIS A 259 -2.11 11.77 -10.00
N ASP A 260 -1.27 12.29 -9.11
CA ASP A 260 -0.82 11.56 -7.93
C ASP A 260 -0.38 12.50 -6.80
N LEU A 261 -0.20 11.94 -5.61
CA LEU A 261 0.43 12.60 -4.47
C LEU A 261 1.26 11.63 -3.64
N VAL A 262 2.29 12.16 -2.97
CA VAL A 262 2.93 11.51 -1.81
C VAL A 262 2.92 12.46 -0.62
N VAL A 263 2.82 11.92 0.59
CA VAL A 263 2.84 12.74 1.82
C VAL A 263 4.11 12.45 2.60
N LEU A 264 4.81 13.51 3.00
CA LEU A 264 5.96 13.33 3.88
C LEU A 264 5.51 12.87 5.26
N PRO A 265 6.18 11.87 5.86
CA PRO A 265 5.94 11.49 7.24
C PRO A 265 6.08 12.71 8.15
N ALA A 266 5.22 12.80 9.15
CA ALA A 266 5.34 13.87 10.13
C ALA A 266 6.69 13.75 10.86
N GLY A 267 7.40 14.88 11.03
CA GLY A 267 8.71 14.87 11.70
C GLY A 267 8.64 14.34 13.15
N PRO A 268 9.77 13.91 13.74
CA PRO A 268 9.80 13.39 15.11
C PRO A 268 9.17 14.40 16.09
N GLY A 269 8.08 14.00 16.77
CA GLY A 269 7.36 14.82 17.76
C GLY A 269 5.98 15.31 17.32
N ALA A 270 5.52 15.00 16.11
CA ALA A 270 4.14 15.23 15.68
C ALA A 270 3.22 14.08 16.13
N THR A 271 3.04 13.90 17.45
CA THR A 271 2.08 12.92 17.99
C THR A 271 0.72 13.57 18.18
N GLY A 272 -0.29 13.08 17.46
CA GLY A 272 -1.70 13.47 17.61
C GLY A 272 -2.36 13.66 16.25
N GLY A 273 -3.46 12.94 15.99
CA GLY A 273 -4.20 12.90 14.73
C GLY A 273 -4.78 14.24 14.28
N GLY A 274 -3.92 15.20 13.92
CA GLY A 274 -4.31 16.55 13.58
C GLY A 274 -3.19 17.51 13.14
N ALA A 275 -2.04 17.04 12.67
CA ALA A 275 -0.98 17.92 12.12
C ALA A 275 -0.61 17.46 10.70
N ALA A 276 -1.43 17.81 9.71
CA ALA A 276 -1.27 17.29 8.36
C ALA A 276 0.08 17.72 7.74
N GLY A 277 0.84 16.74 7.25
CA GLY A 277 2.14 16.93 6.60
C GLY A 277 2.08 17.67 5.26
N LEU A 278 3.25 17.82 4.64
CA LEU A 278 3.35 18.35 3.29
C LEU A 278 3.08 17.24 2.26
N ALA A 279 2.15 17.49 1.34
CA ALA A 279 1.93 16.65 0.17
C ALA A 279 2.68 17.21 -1.05
N PHE A 280 3.27 16.32 -1.82
CA PHE A 280 3.86 16.61 -3.12
C PHE A 280 2.90 16.08 -4.17
N VAL A 281 2.24 16.97 -4.89
CA VAL A 281 1.15 16.64 -5.81
C VAL A 281 1.62 16.88 -7.25
N THR A 282 1.56 15.85 -8.08
CA THR A 282 1.86 15.98 -9.52
C THR A 282 0.73 16.74 -10.20
N ARG A 283 1.06 17.55 -11.21
CA ARG A 283 0.07 18.32 -11.98
C ARG A 283 0.31 18.16 -13.46
N TYR A 284 -0.62 17.47 -14.11
CA TYR A 284 -0.48 17.02 -15.49
C TYR A 284 -0.97 18.05 -16.52
N GLY A 285 -1.87 18.95 -16.11
CA GLY A 285 -2.49 19.93 -16.98
C GLY A 285 -1.45 20.82 -17.68
N ALA A 286 -1.64 21.11 -18.97
CA ALA A 286 -0.64 21.77 -19.81
C ALA A 286 -0.19 23.18 -19.35
N ALA A 287 -0.93 23.82 -18.45
CA ALA A 287 -0.55 25.08 -17.83
C ALA A 287 0.36 24.91 -16.59
N PHE A 288 0.69 23.68 -16.21
CA PHE A 288 1.42 23.31 -15.01
C PHE A 288 2.61 22.43 -15.39
N ASN A 289 3.81 22.88 -14.99
CA ASN A 289 5.07 22.21 -15.31
C ASN A 289 5.87 21.98 -14.02
N ASP A 290 5.19 21.60 -12.94
CA ASP A 290 5.76 21.55 -11.60
C ASP A 290 5.21 20.38 -10.77
N VAL A 291 5.81 20.16 -9.61
CA VAL A 291 5.20 19.44 -8.48
C VAL A 291 4.77 20.49 -7.46
N ALA A 292 3.49 20.48 -7.08
CA ALA A 292 2.97 21.35 -6.04
C ALA A 292 3.34 20.82 -4.66
N VAL A 293 3.86 21.68 -3.77
CA VAL A 293 4.02 21.34 -2.36
C VAL A 293 2.85 21.95 -1.61
N MET A 294 1.94 21.11 -1.13
CA MET A 294 0.72 21.50 -0.44
C MET A 294 0.85 21.26 1.06
N ASP A 295 0.54 22.28 1.86
CA ASP A 295 0.23 22.10 3.27
C ASP A 295 -1.21 21.57 3.38
N LEU A 296 -1.34 20.30 3.78
CA LEU A 296 -2.63 19.63 3.88
C LEU A 296 -3.50 20.17 5.03
N ALA A 297 -2.91 20.80 6.05
CA ALA A 297 -3.63 21.34 7.19
C ALA A 297 -4.26 22.70 6.81
N ALA A 298 -3.49 23.52 6.11
CA ALA A 298 -3.95 24.81 5.61
C ALA A 298 -4.76 24.71 4.31
N GLY A 299 -4.60 23.63 3.54
CA GLY A 299 -5.18 23.47 2.21
C GLY A 299 -4.58 24.42 1.18
N THR A 300 -3.30 24.77 1.34
CA THR A 300 -2.64 25.77 0.49
C THR A 300 -1.38 25.21 -0.15
N ILE A 301 -1.13 25.61 -1.40
CA ILE A 301 0.15 25.34 -2.07
C ILE A 301 1.17 26.33 -1.53
N VAL A 302 2.15 25.82 -0.78
CA VAL A 302 3.21 26.59 -0.10
C VAL A 302 4.50 26.67 -0.91
N ASP A 303 4.66 25.81 -1.92
CA ASP A 303 5.82 25.81 -2.82
C ASP A 303 5.51 25.14 -4.16
N ARG A 304 6.41 25.32 -5.14
CA ARG A 304 6.33 24.69 -6.46
C ARG A 304 7.72 24.32 -6.96
N ILE A 305 7.90 23.05 -7.31
CA ILE A 305 9.17 22.55 -7.84
C ILE A 305 9.08 22.51 -9.36
N ASP A 306 9.76 23.45 -10.01
CA ASP A 306 9.76 23.59 -11.47
C ASP A 306 10.43 22.38 -12.14
N LEU A 307 9.69 21.74 -13.05
CA LEU A 307 10.13 20.61 -13.87
C LEU A 307 10.45 21.02 -15.31
N THR A 308 10.12 22.25 -15.73
CA THR A 308 10.33 22.75 -17.10
C THR A 308 11.77 22.56 -17.62
N PRO A 309 12.85 22.82 -16.84
CA PRO A 309 14.22 22.62 -17.32
C PRO A 309 14.55 21.18 -17.68
N TYR A 310 13.74 20.24 -17.20
CA TYR A 310 13.91 18.82 -17.40
C TYR A 310 12.91 18.27 -18.39
N ALA A 311 12.18 19.06 -19.18
CA ALA A 311 11.34 18.57 -20.29
C ALA A 311 12.08 18.66 -21.64
N ARG A 312 11.97 17.62 -22.49
CA ARG A 312 12.76 17.44 -23.73
C ARG A 312 11.91 17.50 -24.99
N ASN A 313 10.59 17.34 -24.88
CA ASN A 313 9.70 17.64 -26.00
C ASN A 313 9.79 19.13 -26.36
N HIS A 314 9.35 19.46 -27.57
CA HIS A 314 9.51 20.79 -28.14
C HIS A 314 8.74 21.89 -27.39
N ASP A 315 7.67 21.54 -26.66
CA ASP A 315 6.86 22.46 -25.85
C ASP A 315 7.38 22.60 -24.40
N HIS A 316 8.42 21.84 -24.03
CA HIS A 316 8.95 21.75 -22.67
C HIS A 316 7.89 21.41 -21.60
N LEU A 317 6.92 20.55 -21.94
CA LEU A 317 5.92 20.05 -21.00
C LEU A 317 6.40 18.77 -20.31
N PRO A 318 6.63 18.74 -18.99
CA PRO A 318 7.15 17.55 -18.31
C PRO A 318 6.09 16.46 -18.18
N ARG A 319 4.80 16.83 -18.03
CA ARG A 319 3.68 15.90 -17.82
C ARG A 319 3.94 14.95 -16.64
N ALA A 320 4.04 15.55 -15.45
CA ALA A 320 4.25 14.80 -14.22
C ALA A 320 3.05 13.91 -13.93
N ASP A 321 3.27 12.60 -13.77
CA ASP A 321 2.22 11.59 -13.62
C ASP A 321 2.22 10.96 -12.22
N GLN A 322 2.98 9.88 -11.99
CA GLN A 322 3.06 9.19 -10.69
C GLN A 322 4.14 9.78 -9.78
N ALA A 323 3.95 9.62 -8.47
CA ALA A 323 4.94 9.98 -7.45
C ALA A 323 5.20 8.82 -6.49
N LEU A 324 6.45 8.67 -6.06
CA LEU A 324 6.87 7.65 -5.09
C LEU A 324 7.85 8.26 -4.09
N LEU A 325 7.55 8.15 -2.80
CA LEU A 325 8.48 8.51 -1.73
C LEU A 325 9.24 7.25 -1.30
N HIS A 326 10.55 7.23 -1.55
CA HIS A 326 11.42 6.10 -1.19
C HIS A 326 12.80 6.60 -0.75
N ASP A 327 13.34 6.04 0.32
CA ASP A 327 14.63 6.45 0.92
C ASP A 327 14.77 7.98 1.11
N GLY A 328 13.67 8.61 1.55
CA GLY A 328 13.60 10.04 1.83
C GLY A 328 13.61 10.95 0.58
N LEU A 329 13.50 10.38 -0.62
CA LEU A 329 13.45 11.09 -1.89
C LEU A 329 12.11 10.88 -2.58
N VAL A 330 11.65 11.91 -3.29
CA VAL A 330 10.43 11.82 -4.10
C VAL A 330 10.83 11.60 -5.55
N TYR A 331 10.39 10.49 -6.13
CA TYR A 331 10.56 10.13 -7.54
C TYR A 331 9.26 10.49 -8.27
N VAL A 332 9.36 11.26 -9.34
CA VAL A 332 8.18 11.67 -10.14
C VAL A 332 8.39 11.30 -11.59
N THR A 333 7.49 10.49 -12.15
CA THR A 333 7.51 10.18 -13.59
C THR A 333 7.11 11.40 -14.41
N MET A 334 7.77 11.57 -15.55
CA MET A 334 7.50 12.59 -16.55
C MET A 334 7.28 11.88 -17.88
N GLU A 335 6.08 12.01 -18.45
CA GLU A 335 5.76 11.39 -19.74
C GLU A 335 6.48 12.07 -20.91
N ASP A 336 6.84 13.35 -20.74
CA ASP A 336 7.38 14.19 -21.80
C ASP A 336 6.51 14.22 -23.08
N ALA A 337 5.19 14.20 -22.91
CA ALA A 337 4.25 14.36 -24.01
C ALA A 337 4.06 15.85 -24.37
N ASP A 338 4.02 16.16 -25.66
CA ASP A 338 3.71 17.49 -26.16
C ASP A 338 2.26 17.92 -25.85
N ALA A 339 1.91 19.18 -26.15
CA ALA A 339 0.57 19.68 -25.85
C ALA A 339 -0.54 18.89 -26.57
N SER A 340 -0.22 18.33 -27.75
CA SER A 340 -1.17 17.63 -28.62
C SER A 340 -1.22 16.12 -28.43
N PHE A 341 -0.36 15.55 -27.58
CA PHE A 341 -0.22 14.10 -27.37
C PHE A 341 0.10 13.33 -28.65
N THR A 342 0.78 13.99 -29.59
CA THR A 342 1.21 13.36 -30.85
C THR A 342 2.69 12.97 -30.82
N GLU A 343 3.50 13.71 -30.08
CA GLU A 343 4.92 13.47 -29.87
C GLU A 343 5.19 13.18 -28.39
N PHE A 344 5.83 12.04 -28.15
CA PHE A 344 6.32 11.65 -26.83
C PHE A 344 7.83 11.44 -26.95
N MET A 345 8.58 11.93 -25.97
CA MET A 345 9.96 11.51 -25.81
C MET A 345 10.02 10.23 -24.99
N ASN A 346 11.20 9.64 -24.86
CA ASN A 346 11.42 8.67 -23.80
C ASN A 346 11.11 9.35 -22.45
N GLY A 347 10.43 8.60 -21.59
CA GLY A 347 10.03 9.08 -20.27
C GLY A 347 11.24 9.34 -19.38
N ARG A 348 11.00 10.07 -18.29
CA ARG A 348 12.05 10.42 -17.33
C ARG A 348 11.52 10.39 -15.91
N ILE A 349 12.43 10.32 -14.95
CA ILE A 349 12.09 10.48 -13.54
C ILE A 349 12.86 11.66 -12.97
N ALA A 350 12.13 12.65 -12.44
CA ALA A 350 12.72 13.67 -11.59
C ALA A 350 12.89 13.10 -10.18
N VAL A 351 14.11 13.18 -9.64
CA VAL A 351 14.39 12.83 -8.25
C VAL A 351 14.49 14.11 -7.45
N ILE A 352 13.60 14.26 -6.48
CA ILE A 352 13.41 15.47 -5.69
C ILE A 352 13.87 15.21 -4.27
N ASP A 353 14.68 16.12 -3.74
CA ASP A 353 14.92 16.23 -2.30
C ASP A 353 13.74 17.01 -1.68
N PRO A 354 12.90 16.35 -0.87
CA PRO A 354 11.71 16.98 -0.33
C PRO A 354 12.00 18.00 0.77
N VAL A 355 13.19 17.96 1.39
CA VAL A 355 13.63 18.93 2.41
C VAL A 355 14.12 20.21 1.73
N GLN A 356 14.95 20.06 0.70
CA GLN A 356 15.45 21.19 -0.09
C GLN A 356 14.44 21.70 -1.12
N ARG A 357 13.38 20.92 -1.38
CA ARG A 357 12.31 21.20 -2.34
C ARG A 357 12.83 21.54 -3.73
N ARG A 358 13.71 20.68 -4.24
CA ARG A 358 14.27 20.83 -5.59
C ARG A 358 14.63 19.49 -6.19
N VAL A 359 14.62 19.45 -7.52
CA VAL A 359 15.20 18.34 -8.27
C VAL A 359 16.70 18.28 -8.00
N ILE A 360 17.18 17.10 -7.64
CA ILE A 360 18.59 16.79 -7.38
C ILE A 360 19.19 15.85 -8.42
N ASP A 361 18.34 15.12 -9.15
CA ASP A 361 18.75 14.18 -10.19
C ASP A 361 17.63 14.00 -11.22
N VAL A 362 17.98 13.56 -12.42
CA VAL A 362 17.02 13.15 -13.45
C VAL A 362 17.48 11.86 -14.09
N ILE A 363 16.61 10.86 -14.05
CA ILE A 363 16.86 9.54 -14.61
C ILE A 363 16.21 9.47 -16.00
N ASP A 364 17.03 9.20 -17.02
CA ASP A 364 16.55 8.95 -18.37
C ASP A 364 16.04 7.51 -18.49
N LEU A 365 14.78 7.32 -18.91
CA LEU A 365 14.21 6.01 -19.20
C LEU A 365 14.46 5.60 -20.65
N SER A 366 14.37 4.30 -20.90
CA SER A 366 14.63 3.69 -22.20
C SER A 366 13.40 3.67 -23.10
N GLY A 367 12.19 3.63 -22.51
CA GLY A 367 10.92 3.66 -23.24
C GLY A 367 10.07 4.90 -22.98
N GLN A 368 8.93 4.96 -23.66
CA GLN A 368 8.03 6.11 -23.68
C GLN A 368 6.85 5.95 -22.71
N ASN A 369 6.28 7.10 -22.33
CA ASN A 369 5.00 7.19 -21.63
C ASN A 369 4.94 6.40 -20.30
N PRO A 370 5.75 6.76 -19.29
CA PRO A 370 5.64 6.26 -17.93
C PRO A 370 4.29 6.65 -17.30
N PHE A 371 3.31 5.76 -17.49
CA PHE A 371 1.89 5.98 -17.24
C PHE A 371 1.41 5.08 -16.10
N GLU A 372 0.83 5.69 -15.06
CA GLU A 372 0.09 5.06 -13.96
C GLU A 372 0.84 4.00 -13.13
N SER A 373 2.13 3.75 -13.42
CA SER A 373 2.93 2.67 -12.83
C SER A 373 4.27 3.16 -12.32
N LEU A 374 4.38 3.34 -11.00
CA LEU A 374 5.64 3.60 -10.29
C LEU A 374 5.59 2.97 -8.90
N LEU A 375 6.41 1.95 -8.64
CA LEU A 375 6.43 1.28 -7.34
C LEU A 375 7.81 0.78 -6.94
N TYR A 376 8.11 0.78 -5.64
CA TYR A 376 9.28 0.11 -5.11
C TYR A 376 8.94 -1.31 -4.65
N SER A 377 9.84 -2.27 -4.87
CA SER A 377 9.67 -3.66 -4.45
C SER A 377 10.77 -4.07 -3.47
N ASP A 378 10.41 -4.28 -2.21
CA ASP A 378 11.33 -4.85 -1.19
C ASP A 378 11.91 -6.20 -1.60
N ALA A 379 11.14 -7.00 -2.34
CA ALA A 379 11.55 -8.33 -2.77
C ALA A 379 12.73 -8.30 -3.75
N THR A 380 12.94 -7.17 -4.45
CA THR A 380 14.01 -7.04 -5.46
C THR A 380 14.95 -5.86 -5.23
N GLY A 381 14.58 -4.90 -4.39
CA GLY A 381 15.35 -3.68 -4.13
C GLY A 381 15.33 -2.68 -5.27
N PHE A 382 14.36 -2.77 -6.19
CA PHE A 382 14.26 -1.90 -7.36
C PHE A 382 12.94 -1.15 -7.40
N ILE A 383 12.96 0.02 -8.05
CA ILE A 383 11.76 0.73 -8.49
C ILE A 383 11.38 0.21 -9.87
N TYR A 384 10.10 -0.09 -10.07
CA TYR A 384 9.52 -0.52 -11.35
C TYR A 384 8.71 0.61 -11.94
N VAL A 385 8.83 0.77 -13.25
CA VAL A 385 8.09 1.76 -14.04
C VAL A 385 7.40 1.03 -15.19
N GLY A 386 6.09 1.22 -15.31
CA GLY A 386 5.33 0.79 -16.48
C GLY A 386 5.47 1.87 -17.56
N LEU A 387 5.93 1.47 -18.74
CA LEU A 387 6.11 2.33 -19.89
C LEU A 387 5.05 1.92 -20.90
N ALA A 388 4.00 2.70 -21.00
CA ALA A 388 2.84 2.35 -21.79
C ALA A 388 3.11 2.42 -23.29
N GLY A 389 4.22 2.99 -23.75
CA GLY A 389 4.36 3.29 -25.18
C GLY A 389 3.20 4.19 -25.63
N LEU A 390 2.74 4.05 -26.87
CA LEU A 390 1.72 4.96 -27.42
C LEU A 390 0.45 4.23 -27.83
N PHE A 391 -0.67 4.53 -27.15
CA PHE A 391 -1.99 4.01 -27.51
C PHE A 391 -2.44 4.50 -28.90
N PRO A 392 -3.33 3.75 -29.58
CA PRO A 392 -4.05 4.25 -30.74
C PRO A 392 -4.83 5.52 -30.38
N GLY A 393 -4.92 6.47 -31.31
CA GLY A 393 -5.62 7.74 -31.11
C GLY A 393 -6.02 8.39 -32.43
N LEU A 394 -6.59 9.61 -32.35
CA LEU A 394 -7.14 10.35 -33.51
C LEU A 394 -6.18 10.42 -34.71
N ASN A 395 -4.88 10.54 -34.44
CA ASN A 395 -3.83 10.64 -35.47
C ASN A 395 -2.92 9.40 -35.52
N ARG A 396 -3.27 8.33 -34.80
CA ARG A 396 -2.44 7.12 -34.66
C ARG A 396 -3.32 5.86 -34.75
N PRO A 397 -3.41 5.19 -35.91
CA PRO A 397 -4.36 4.09 -36.10
C PRO A 397 -3.96 2.76 -35.44
N ALA A 398 -2.74 2.64 -34.93
CA ALA A 398 -2.21 1.43 -34.30
C ALA A 398 -1.33 1.82 -33.10
N PRO A 399 -1.20 0.96 -32.08
CA PRO A 399 -0.30 1.24 -30.97
C PRO A 399 1.15 1.30 -31.46
N VAL A 400 1.98 2.05 -30.74
CA VAL A 400 3.43 1.94 -30.83
C VAL A 400 3.90 1.24 -29.56
N LEU A 401 4.54 0.09 -29.76
CA LEU A 401 5.22 -0.66 -28.71
C LEU A 401 6.62 -0.07 -28.59
N SER A 402 6.81 0.73 -27.55
CA SER A 402 8.02 1.54 -27.30
C SER A 402 8.30 1.66 -25.81
N GLY A 403 7.81 0.70 -25.04
CA GLY A 403 7.84 0.70 -23.59
C GLY A 403 8.03 -0.71 -23.04
N GLY A 404 7.13 -1.11 -22.14
CA GLY A 404 7.25 -2.33 -21.35
C GLY A 404 7.43 -2.03 -19.86
N ILE A 405 8.24 -2.83 -19.17
CA ILE A 405 8.53 -2.70 -17.75
C ILE A 405 10.01 -2.37 -17.61
N GLU A 406 10.34 -1.22 -17.04
CA GLU A 406 11.72 -0.81 -16.76
C GLU A 406 11.99 -0.78 -15.26
N THR A 407 13.24 -1.03 -14.88
CA THR A 407 13.67 -1.00 -13.47
C THR A 407 14.73 0.06 -13.21
N ILE A 408 14.71 0.60 -12.00
CA ILE A 408 15.64 1.62 -11.51
C ILE A 408 16.27 1.12 -10.22
N ASP A 409 17.57 1.31 -10.10
CA ASP A 409 18.30 1.13 -8.85
C ASP A 409 18.21 2.44 -8.04
N PRO A 410 17.46 2.47 -6.92
CA PRO A 410 17.29 3.69 -6.13
C PRO A 410 18.57 4.11 -5.38
N ALA A 411 19.47 3.17 -5.08
CA ALA A 411 20.72 3.47 -4.37
C ALA A 411 21.71 4.22 -5.27
N THR A 412 21.71 3.93 -6.56
CA THR A 412 22.55 4.62 -7.56
C THR A 412 21.81 5.68 -8.36
N ARG A 413 20.47 5.70 -8.28
CA ARG A 413 19.56 6.52 -9.11
C ARG A 413 19.82 6.33 -10.60
N THR A 414 19.94 5.07 -11.03
CA THR A 414 20.17 4.74 -12.44
C THR A 414 19.12 3.80 -12.99
N ALA A 415 18.67 4.07 -14.21
CA ALA A 415 17.85 3.14 -14.98
C ALA A 415 18.68 1.92 -15.36
N ARG A 416 18.08 0.74 -15.26
CA ARG A 416 18.69 -0.54 -15.60
C ARG A 416 18.27 -1.06 -16.98
N GLY A 417 17.45 -0.28 -17.69
CA GLY A 417 16.86 -0.65 -18.97
C GLY A 417 15.54 -1.39 -18.82
N VAL A 418 14.87 -1.59 -19.96
CA VAL A 418 13.65 -2.37 -20.08
C VAL A 418 13.92 -3.83 -19.65
N LEU A 419 13.25 -4.25 -18.59
CA LEU A 419 13.26 -5.61 -18.07
C LEU A 419 12.37 -6.54 -18.90
N VAL A 420 11.16 -6.07 -19.24
CA VAL A 420 10.20 -6.81 -20.08
C VAL A 420 9.72 -5.88 -21.18
N ASP A 421 10.01 -6.22 -22.42
CA ASP A 421 9.62 -5.43 -23.59
C ASP A 421 8.12 -5.61 -23.90
N ASP A 422 7.43 -4.55 -24.32
CA ASP A 422 6.02 -4.60 -24.67
C ASP A 422 5.74 -5.43 -25.93
N ASP A 423 6.72 -5.61 -26.83
CA ASP A 423 6.65 -6.60 -27.92
C ASP A 423 6.53 -8.03 -27.37
N ALA A 424 7.28 -8.35 -26.30
CA ALA A 424 7.24 -9.68 -25.69
C ALA A 424 5.94 -9.90 -24.90
N LEU A 425 5.37 -8.84 -24.35
CA LEU A 425 4.06 -8.84 -23.70
C LEU A 425 2.91 -8.84 -24.72
N GLY A 426 3.14 -8.38 -25.95
CA GLY A 426 2.15 -8.33 -27.03
C GLY A 426 1.17 -7.15 -26.91
N GLY A 427 1.58 -6.06 -26.26
CA GLY A 427 0.73 -4.88 -26.06
C GLY A 427 1.32 -3.87 -25.06
N ASN A 428 0.69 -2.70 -24.99
CA ASN A 428 1.10 -1.58 -24.14
C ASN A 428 0.89 -1.90 -22.65
N VAL A 429 1.84 -1.56 -21.79
CA VAL A 429 1.79 -1.83 -20.33
C VAL A 429 1.15 -0.67 -19.58
N THR A 430 0.03 -0.89 -18.89
CA THR A 430 -0.70 0.16 -18.17
C THR A 430 -0.59 0.09 -16.65
N ALA A 431 -0.31 -1.09 -16.10
CA ALA A 431 -0.15 -1.31 -14.66
C ALA A 431 0.91 -2.37 -14.38
N VAL A 432 1.66 -2.24 -13.29
CA VAL A 432 2.66 -3.21 -12.83
C VAL A 432 2.50 -3.45 -11.34
N ALA A 433 2.68 -4.69 -10.88
CA ALA A 433 2.75 -5.04 -9.47
C ALA A 433 3.78 -6.17 -9.24
N VAL A 434 4.56 -6.12 -8.17
CA VAL A 434 5.66 -7.09 -7.92
C VAL A 434 5.46 -7.81 -6.59
N GLN A 435 5.16 -9.11 -6.65
CA GLN A 435 4.87 -9.94 -5.47
C GLN A 435 6.13 -10.52 -4.83
N SER A 436 7.07 -10.99 -5.65
CA SER A 436 8.33 -11.58 -5.20
C SER A 436 9.42 -11.40 -6.24
N ALA A 437 10.65 -11.80 -5.91
CA ALA A 437 11.75 -11.77 -6.88
C ALA A 437 11.52 -12.65 -8.13
N SER A 438 10.56 -13.59 -8.08
CA SER A 438 10.27 -14.52 -9.18
C SER A 438 8.85 -14.41 -9.72
N ARG A 439 8.04 -13.49 -9.19
CA ARG A 439 6.67 -13.30 -9.66
C ARG A 439 6.21 -11.84 -9.53
N GLY A 440 5.87 -11.26 -10.66
CA GLY A 440 5.18 -9.98 -10.81
C GLY A 440 4.01 -10.12 -11.77
N TYR A 441 3.20 -9.08 -11.85
CA TYR A 441 2.01 -8.97 -12.68
C TYR A 441 2.03 -7.64 -13.43
N CYS A 442 1.44 -7.63 -14.61
CA CYS A 442 1.22 -6.41 -15.37
C CYS A 442 -0.11 -6.46 -16.11
N VAL A 443 -0.68 -5.29 -16.38
CA VAL A 443 -1.79 -5.13 -17.31
C VAL A 443 -1.22 -4.76 -18.67
N VAL A 444 -1.73 -5.44 -19.71
CA VAL A 444 -1.30 -5.29 -21.10
C VAL A 444 -2.53 -5.05 -21.96
N SER A 445 -2.53 -3.97 -22.75
CA SER A 445 -3.57 -3.69 -23.75
C SER A 445 -3.04 -3.96 -25.16
N ASP A 446 -3.68 -4.86 -25.90
CA ASP A 446 -3.28 -5.16 -27.26
C ASP A 446 -3.83 -4.16 -28.30
N ALA A 447 -3.46 -4.34 -29.56
CA ALA A 447 -3.87 -3.46 -30.66
C ALA A 447 -5.39 -3.43 -30.92
N THR A 448 -6.16 -4.35 -30.34
CA THR A 448 -7.62 -4.40 -30.40
C THR A 448 -8.29 -3.87 -29.13
N PHE A 449 -7.50 -3.34 -28.18
CA PHE A 449 -7.92 -2.96 -26.84
C PHE A 449 -8.43 -4.13 -25.98
N HIS A 450 -8.07 -5.36 -26.33
CA HIS A 450 -8.26 -6.49 -25.41
C HIS A 450 -7.17 -6.40 -24.34
N ASN A 451 -7.57 -6.53 -23.07
CA ASN A 451 -6.70 -6.34 -21.92
C ASN A 451 -6.38 -7.68 -21.26
N TYR A 452 -5.15 -7.80 -20.77
CA TYR A 452 -4.64 -9.01 -20.15
C TYR A 452 -3.96 -8.65 -18.84
N VAL A 453 -4.21 -9.43 -17.79
CA VAL A 453 -3.31 -9.52 -16.65
C VAL A 453 -2.31 -10.64 -16.95
N LYS A 454 -1.04 -10.28 -17.12
CA LYS A 454 0.04 -11.23 -17.37
C LYS A 454 0.96 -11.34 -16.17
N ALA A 455 1.39 -12.55 -15.85
CA ALA A 455 2.45 -12.79 -14.89
C ALA A 455 3.82 -12.75 -15.60
N PHE A 456 4.83 -12.22 -14.91
CA PHE A 456 6.22 -12.22 -15.35
C PHE A 456 7.16 -12.55 -14.18
N ASP A 457 8.39 -12.95 -14.47
CA ASP A 457 9.47 -13.17 -13.50
C ASP A 457 10.32 -11.90 -13.38
N PRO A 458 10.29 -11.16 -12.25
CA PRO A 458 11.05 -9.93 -12.08
C PRO A 458 12.57 -10.11 -12.08
N SER A 459 13.09 -11.31 -11.81
CA SER A 459 14.54 -11.57 -11.83
C SER A 459 15.09 -11.79 -13.23
N THR A 460 14.26 -12.23 -14.18
CA THR A 460 14.68 -12.59 -15.54
C THR A 460 13.99 -11.81 -16.65
N GLY A 461 12.85 -11.17 -16.35
CA GLY A 461 11.96 -10.55 -17.32
C GLY A 461 11.11 -11.54 -18.12
N ALA A 462 11.13 -12.83 -17.80
CA ALA A 462 10.37 -13.84 -18.54
C ALA A 462 8.86 -13.70 -18.33
N VAL A 463 8.07 -13.68 -19.40
CA VAL A 463 6.60 -13.74 -19.32
C VAL A 463 6.18 -15.16 -18.96
N LEU A 464 5.45 -15.30 -17.85
CA LEU A 464 5.05 -16.58 -17.27
C LEU A 464 3.69 -17.07 -17.79
N GLY A 465 2.86 -16.16 -18.28
CA GLY A 465 1.56 -16.46 -18.90
C GLY A 465 0.48 -15.47 -18.54
N THR A 466 -0.71 -15.66 -19.13
CA THR A 466 -1.91 -14.86 -18.84
C THR A 466 -2.65 -15.44 -17.64
N VAL A 467 -3.02 -14.58 -16.69
CA VAL A 467 -3.77 -14.90 -15.47
C VAL A 467 -5.26 -14.64 -15.69
N PHE A 468 -5.57 -13.54 -16.37
CA PHE A 468 -6.92 -13.11 -16.69
C PHE A 468 -6.87 -12.26 -17.95
N ASP A 469 -7.97 -12.22 -18.69
CA ASP A 469 -8.15 -11.37 -19.86
C ASP A 469 -9.59 -10.88 -19.97
N SER A 470 -9.76 -9.71 -20.58
CA SER A 470 -11.05 -9.05 -20.78
C SER A 470 -11.05 -8.31 -22.11
N ALA A 471 -12.18 -8.36 -22.81
CA ALA A 471 -12.41 -7.50 -23.98
C ALA A 471 -12.66 -6.03 -23.59
N ASP A 472 -12.98 -5.79 -22.31
CA ASP A 472 -13.11 -4.47 -21.72
C ASP A 472 -11.79 -4.05 -21.04
N GLU A 473 -11.73 -2.81 -20.57
CA GLU A 473 -10.55 -2.27 -19.88
C GLU A 473 -10.30 -2.96 -18.54
N ILE A 474 -9.01 -3.10 -18.22
CA ILE A 474 -8.53 -3.42 -16.88
C ILE A 474 -7.76 -2.19 -16.42
N ALA A 475 -8.38 -1.36 -15.59
CA ALA A 475 -7.82 -0.04 -15.27
C ALA A 475 -6.52 -0.15 -14.46
N THR A 476 -6.48 -1.06 -13.49
CA THR A 476 -5.32 -1.22 -12.62
C THR A 476 -5.24 -2.61 -11.97
N ILE A 477 -4.08 -2.89 -11.38
CA ILE A 477 -3.84 -4.02 -10.49
C ILE A 477 -3.08 -3.54 -9.24
N GLU A 478 -3.37 -4.13 -8.09
CA GLU A 478 -2.71 -3.78 -6.83
C GLU A 478 -2.45 -5.03 -5.99
N LEU A 479 -1.29 -5.09 -5.31
CA LEU A 479 -0.99 -6.15 -4.35
C LEU A 479 -1.35 -5.71 -2.94
N ASP A 480 -2.04 -6.57 -2.19
CA ASP A 480 -2.36 -6.21 -0.81
C ASP A 480 -1.19 -6.35 0.18
N GLY A 481 -0.13 -7.02 -0.23
CA GLY A 481 1.03 -7.38 0.60
C GLY A 481 0.83 -8.67 1.43
N ASP A 482 -0.35 -9.30 1.34
CA ASP A 482 -0.74 -10.49 2.12
C ASP A 482 -1.16 -11.68 1.24
N GLY A 483 -0.78 -11.63 -0.04
CA GLY A 483 -0.97 -12.69 -1.00
C GLY A 483 -2.23 -12.57 -1.86
N TYR A 484 -2.92 -11.41 -1.88
CA TYR A 484 -3.92 -11.12 -2.90
C TYR A 484 -3.44 -10.08 -3.93
N LEU A 485 -3.82 -10.34 -5.18
CA LEU A 485 -3.76 -9.41 -6.30
C LEU A 485 -5.19 -8.95 -6.57
N LEU A 486 -5.42 -7.65 -6.45
CA LEU A 486 -6.66 -6.99 -6.85
C LEU A 486 -6.56 -6.61 -8.33
N VAL A 487 -7.65 -6.80 -9.07
CA VAL A 487 -7.75 -6.45 -10.50
C VAL A 487 -9.05 -5.68 -10.72
N ALA A 488 -8.94 -4.50 -11.33
CA ALA A 488 -10.05 -3.61 -11.63
C ALA A 488 -10.62 -3.92 -13.02
N ASP A 489 -11.63 -4.79 -13.10
CA ASP A 489 -12.33 -5.11 -14.34
C ASP A 489 -13.46 -4.11 -14.58
N THR A 490 -13.27 -3.24 -15.57
CA THR A 490 -14.11 -2.06 -15.79
C THR A 490 -15.30 -2.31 -16.72
N SER A 491 -15.57 -3.58 -17.05
CA SER A 491 -16.72 -4.01 -17.85
C SER A 491 -17.95 -3.15 -17.59
N PHE A 492 -18.41 -2.48 -18.65
CA PHE A 492 -19.46 -1.48 -18.52
C PHE A 492 -20.78 -2.07 -17.98
N PHE A 493 -21.06 -3.33 -18.34
CA PHE A 493 -22.30 -4.00 -17.97
C PHE A 493 -22.16 -4.82 -16.68
N GLU A 494 -20.96 -5.30 -16.38
CA GLU A 494 -20.68 -6.15 -15.22
C GLU A 494 -19.35 -5.74 -14.55
N PRO A 495 -19.25 -4.52 -13.99
CA PRO A 495 -18.02 -4.07 -13.38
C PRO A 495 -17.70 -4.88 -12.13
N ARG A 496 -16.43 -5.28 -11.96
CA ARG A 496 -16.03 -6.21 -10.90
C ARG A 496 -14.66 -5.87 -10.33
N VAL A 497 -14.52 -6.08 -9.02
CA VAL A 497 -13.21 -6.27 -8.41
C VAL A 497 -12.93 -7.76 -8.39
N LEU A 498 -11.93 -8.18 -9.17
CA LEU A 498 -11.47 -9.56 -9.17
C LEU A 498 -10.30 -9.69 -8.19
N ILE A 499 -10.30 -10.77 -7.42
CA ILE A 499 -9.25 -11.06 -6.44
C ILE A 499 -8.63 -12.40 -6.80
N PHE A 500 -7.31 -12.39 -6.98
CA PHE A 500 -6.50 -13.57 -7.26
C PHE A 500 -5.53 -13.83 -6.12
N ASN A 501 -5.13 -15.09 -5.97
CA ASN A 501 -4.01 -15.46 -5.12
C ASN A 501 -2.71 -15.01 -5.82
N ALA A 502 -1.98 -14.08 -5.22
CA ALA A 502 -0.80 -13.46 -5.83
C ALA A 502 0.38 -14.42 -6.00
N GLU A 503 0.44 -15.52 -5.23
CA GLU A 503 1.51 -16.51 -5.37
C GLU A 503 1.29 -17.44 -6.56
N SER A 504 0.04 -17.84 -6.81
CA SER A 504 -0.31 -18.86 -7.82
C SER A 504 -0.96 -18.29 -9.08
N GLY A 505 -1.54 -17.08 -9.01
CA GLY A 505 -2.40 -16.50 -10.04
C GLY A 505 -3.79 -17.15 -10.11
N ALA A 506 -4.17 -18.00 -9.14
CA ALA A 506 -5.47 -18.63 -9.14
C ALA A 506 -6.58 -17.64 -8.71
N PRO A 507 -7.78 -17.66 -9.33
CA PRO A 507 -8.88 -16.82 -8.90
C PRO A 507 -9.35 -17.21 -7.49
N VAL A 508 -9.63 -16.20 -6.66
CA VAL A 508 -10.17 -16.36 -5.30
C VAL A 508 -11.65 -15.98 -5.28
N THR A 509 -11.99 -14.79 -5.75
CA THR A 509 -13.37 -14.31 -5.82
C THR A 509 -13.53 -13.20 -6.87
N ALA A 510 -14.77 -12.95 -7.25
CA ALA A 510 -15.18 -11.82 -8.08
C ALA A 510 -16.31 -11.09 -7.37
N LEU A 511 -16.08 -9.83 -7.02
CA LEU A 511 -17.04 -8.99 -6.31
C LEU A 511 -17.65 -8.01 -7.29
N ALA A 512 -18.98 -8.01 -7.41
CA ALA A 512 -19.68 -7.02 -8.20
C ALA A 512 -19.38 -5.62 -7.65
N ALA A 513 -19.03 -4.70 -8.53
CA ALA A 513 -18.87 -3.29 -8.21
C ALA A 513 -20.10 -2.52 -8.68
N ARG A 514 -20.44 -1.43 -8.00
CA ARG A 514 -21.55 -0.57 -8.43
C ARG A 514 -21.17 0.29 -9.63
N LEU A 515 -19.94 0.79 -9.62
CA LEU A 515 -19.31 1.53 -10.70
C LEU A 515 -18.05 0.76 -11.14
N PRO A 516 -17.63 0.87 -12.42
CA PRO A 516 -16.33 0.39 -12.87
C PRO A 516 -15.21 0.78 -11.90
N PRO A 517 -14.51 -0.18 -11.27
CA PRO A 517 -13.38 0.13 -10.40
C PRO A 517 -12.24 0.73 -11.25
N PHE A 518 -11.62 1.81 -10.76
CA PHE A 518 -10.56 2.49 -11.49
C PHE A 518 -9.23 2.45 -10.73
N SER A 519 -9.27 2.65 -9.41
CA SER A 519 -8.09 2.67 -8.57
C SER A 519 -8.35 1.97 -7.23
N PHE A 520 -7.29 1.37 -6.67
CA PHE A 520 -7.31 0.73 -5.34
C PHE A 520 -6.36 1.45 -4.39
N ALA A 521 -6.71 1.46 -3.11
CA ALA A 521 -5.75 1.71 -2.05
C ALA A 521 -5.90 0.68 -0.93
N VAL A 522 -4.79 0.10 -0.49
CA VAL A 522 -4.79 -0.94 0.54
C VAL A 522 -4.69 -0.29 1.91
N LEU A 523 -5.73 -0.47 2.73
CA LEU A 523 -5.94 0.32 3.94
C LEU A 523 -5.28 -0.27 5.20
N THR A 524 -4.94 -1.56 5.21
CA THR A 524 -4.55 -2.28 6.43
C THR A 524 -3.15 -2.87 6.31
N ARG A 525 -2.36 -2.83 7.40
CA ARG A 525 -1.05 -3.49 7.52
C ARG A 525 -1.03 -4.60 8.57
N SER A 526 -0.04 -5.49 8.46
CA SER A 526 0.23 -6.54 9.44
C SER A 526 0.93 -5.99 10.67
N LEU A 527 0.87 -6.75 11.78
CA LEU A 527 1.79 -6.58 12.90
C LEU A 527 3.25 -6.73 12.44
N PRO A 528 4.19 -6.03 13.08
CA PRO A 528 5.62 -6.10 12.76
C PRO A 528 6.23 -7.49 13.02
#